data_AF-A0AAW1HYV5-F1
#
_entry.id   AF-A0AAW1HYV5-F1
#
_cell.length_a   1.000
_cell.length_b   1.000
_cell.length_c   1.000
_cell.angle_alpha   90.00
_cell.angle_beta   90.00
_cell.angle_gamma   90.00
#
_symmetry.space_group_name_H-M   'P 1'
#
loop_
_entity.id
_entity.type
_entity.pdbx_description
1 polymer ?
#
loop_
_entity_poly.entity_id
_entity_poly.type
_entity_poly.pdbx_seq_one_letter_code
_entity_poly.pdbx_strand_id
1 'polypeptide(L)'
;MGSMRNMDPQSVAERAVRVIGYGYDLTTDLRLSACKSGPSDSRLIVVDEMKGRDLLLPGGIVVPNVPYCIKSDKGERTRFRSDVLSFTQMSEKFNQDLSISGKIPSGHFNIMFNYKGCWQSDAAVTKSLAFDGCFITLYNIELEKSHITLSDDIKQEVPSSWDPSALATFIEKYGTHIVVGVKIGGKDVIHIKQLQHSNVEPTEVQNLLKKLADKRFSEDLPNCSAQRAKQKDKNQSNWQFQASLAQSFRPAVVPLSKNEDILSIEVRRGGVDLGSHKQWLSSISDSPNVIFMSFVPITSLLCGVQGCGFLSHAVNLYLRYKPPIEELTEFLEFQLPRQWAPAYGDLPLGLRRKKDASPSLPYALVGPKLFVNIVPVISSFLNPEFH
;
A
#
# COMPACT_ATOMS: atom_id res chain seq x y z
N MET A 1 3.66 13.30 19.13
CA MET A 1 3.88 14.00 17.84
C MET A 1 5.24 14.67 17.85
N GLY A 2 6.28 13.98 17.37
CA GLY A 2 7.60 14.57 17.15
C GLY A 2 7.78 14.86 15.66
N SER A 3 8.26 16.05 15.33
CA SER A 3 8.54 16.50 13.97
C SER A 3 9.54 15.54 13.29
N MET A 4 9.06 14.65 12.42
CA MET A 4 9.88 13.71 11.63
C MET A 4 10.61 14.43 10.48
N ARG A 5 11.46 15.40 10.80
CA ARG A 5 12.36 16.04 9.84
C ARG A 5 13.79 15.78 10.30
N ASN A 6 14.52 15.02 9.48
CA ASN A 6 15.89 14.55 9.67
C ASN A 6 15.99 13.28 10.53
N MET A 7 15.96 12.11 9.89
CA MET A 7 16.58 10.93 10.51
C MET A 7 17.99 10.84 9.95
N ASP A 8 18.97 11.12 10.81
CA ASP A 8 20.36 10.80 10.57
C ASP A 8 20.53 9.27 10.36
N PRO A 9 21.63 8.81 9.73
CA PRO A 9 21.84 7.40 9.42
C PRO A 9 21.70 6.45 10.63
N GLN A 10 22.11 6.89 11.82
CA GLN A 10 21.99 6.11 13.05
C GLN A 10 20.52 5.93 13.44
N SER A 11 19.72 7.00 13.44
CA SER A 11 18.28 6.93 13.71
C SER A 11 17.52 6.04 12.70
N VAL A 12 17.89 6.09 11.42
CA VAL A 12 17.31 5.22 10.38
C VAL A 12 17.62 3.75 10.68
N ALA A 13 18.86 3.44 11.07
CA ALA A 13 19.28 2.08 11.42
C ALA A 13 18.56 1.52 12.64
N GLU A 14 18.48 2.30 13.72
CA GLU A 14 17.75 1.94 14.94
C GLU A 14 16.27 1.67 14.62
N ARG A 15 15.64 2.57 13.84
CA ARG A 15 14.25 2.39 13.41
C ARG A 15 14.09 1.15 12.54
N ALA A 16 15.02 0.89 11.61
CA ALA A 16 14.98 -0.26 10.72
C ALA A 16 15.04 -1.60 11.49
N VAL A 17 15.86 -1.70 12.54
CA VAL A 17 15.88 -2.87 13.43
C VAL A 17 14.59 -2.96 14.25
N ARG A 18 14.09 -1.82 14.73
CA ARG A 18 12.92 -1.76 15.59
C ARG A 18 11.64 -2.21 14.89
N VAL A 19 11.45 -1.86 13.63
CA VAL A 19 10.21 -2.17 12.90
C VAL A 19 10.07 -3.63 12.47
N ILE A 20 11.11 -4.46 12.57
CA ILE A 20 10.98 -5.90 12.31
C ILE A 20 9.91 -6.48 13.25
N GLY A 21 8.98 -7.29 12.76
CA GLY A 21 7.89 -7.80 13.58
C GLY A 21 6.79 -6.79 13.92
N TYR A 22 6.83 -5.56 13.39
CA TYR A 22 5.71 -4.62 13.47
C TYR A 22 4.68 -4.92 12.39
N GLY A 23 3.45 -4.49 12.64
CA GLY A 23 2.38 -4.49 11.68
C GLY A 23 2.60 -3.50 10.54
N TYR A 24 1.91 -3.72 9.43
CA TYR A 24 1.97 -2.88 8.25
C TYR A 24 0.67 -2.93 7.46
N ASP A 25 0.27 -1.77 6.96
CA ASP A 25 -0.85 -1.68 6.02
C ASP A 25 -0.32 -1.69 4.57
N LEU A 26 -0.51 -2.82 3.90
CA LEU A 26 -0.07 -3.03 2.52
C LEU A 26 -0.75 -2.08 1.51
N THR A 27 -1.82 -1.39 1.87
CA THR A 27 -2.45 -0.38 1.00
C THR A 27 -1.65 0.92 0.91
N THR A 28 -0.64 1.09 1.77
CA THR A 28 0.20 2.30 1.87
C THR A 28 1.56 2.16 1.17
N ASP A 29 2.24 3.30 0.95
CA ASP A 29 3.62 3.34 0.44
C ASP A 29 4.61 2.80 1.48
N LEU A 30 5.75 2.24 1.06
CA LEU A 30 6.80 1.72 1.96
C LEU A 30 7.48 2.86 2.74
N ARG A 31 7.25 2.94 4.04
CA ARG A 31 7.81 3.94 4.95
C ARG A 31 8.01 3.36 6.35
N LEU A 32 9.18 3.58 6.96
CA LEU A 32 9.44 3.17 8.35
C LEU A 32 8.48 3.83 9.37
N SER A 33 7.94 5.00 8.99
CA SER A 33 6.95 5.73 9.78
C SER A 33 5.56 5.12 9.74
N ALA A 34 5.25 4.30 8.72
CA ALA A 34 3.95 3.66 8.54
C ALA A 34 3.86 2.29 9.24
N CYS A 35 4.97 1.79 9.79
CA CYS A 35 4.99 0.56 10.57
C CYS A 35 4.19 0.74 11.88
N LYS A 36 3.31 -0.21 12.16
CA LYS A 36 2.35 -0.21 13.29
C LYS A 36 2.88 -1.09 14.42
N SER A 37 3.23 -0.48 15.54
CA SER A 37 3.68 -1.21 16.73
C SER A 37 2.52 -1.86 17.48
N GLY A 38 2.82 -2.87 18.28
CA GLY A 38 1.90 -3.41 19.28
C GLY A 38 1.68 -2.46 20.46
N PRO A 39 0.91 -2.89 21.46
CA PRO A 39 0.76 -2.18 22.72
C PRO A 39 2.12 -1.83 23.33
N SER A 40 2.27 -0.63 23.88
CA SER A 40 3.54 -0.16 24.48
C SER A 40 4.75 -0.17 23.52
N ASP A 41 4.51 0.03 22.21
CA ASP A 41 5.55 0.10 21.17
C ASP A 41 6.33 -1.24 20.98
N SER A 42 5.66 -2.35 21.29
CA SER A 42 6.19 -3.72 21.18
C SER A 42 6.10 -4.29 19.77
N ARG A 43 6.80 -5.41 19.52
CA ARG A 43 6.65 -6.21 18.29
C ARG A 43 5.38 -7.05 18.40
N LEU A 44 4.72 -7.31 17.26
CA LEU A 44 3.53 -8.16 17.21
C LEU A 44 3.89 -9.65 17.31
N ILE A 45 5.14 -10.00 17.07
CA ILE A 45 5.66 -11.36 17.07
C ILE A 45 6.49 -11.64 18.34
N VAL A 46 6.53 -12.90 18.75
CA VAL A 46 7.36 -13.36 19.86
C VAL A 46 8.81 -13.40 19.44
N VAL A 47 9.66 -12.66 20.15
CA VAL A 47 11.11 -12.62 19.97
C VAL A 47 11.78 -12.78 21.33
N ASP A 48 12.81 -13.62 21.41
CA ASP A 48 13.63 -13.74 22.63
C ASP A 48 14.55 -12.51 22.74
N GLU A 49 14.12 -11.53 23.54
CA GLU A 49 14.87 -10.30 23.80
C GLU A 49 15.96 -10.48 24.87
N MET A 50 16.00 -11.61 25.58
CA MET A 50 16.95 -11.85 26.68
C MET A 50 18.40 -12.01 26.20
N LYS A 51 18.59 -12.20 24.89
CA LYS A 51 19.90 -12.35 24.25
C LYS A 51 20.02 -11.31 23.13
N GLY A 52 20.33 -10.08 23.50
CA GLY A 52 20.69 -9.03 22.55
C GLY A 52 22.18 -9.07 22.18
N ARG A 53 22.52 -8.57 20.99
CA ARG A 53 23.89 -8.23 20.59
C ARG A 53 23.95 -6.86 19.95
N ASP A 54 25.15 -6.28 19.90
CA ASP A 54 25.38 -5.09 19.10
C ASP A 54 25.45 -5.47 17.62
N LEU A 55 24.65 -4.80 16.79
CA LEU A 55 24.63 -4.97 15.34
C LEU A 55 25.47 -3.88 14.70
N LEU A 56 26.56 -4.28 14.05
CA LEU A 56 27.47 -3.39 13.34
C LEU A 56 27.02 -3.23 11.89
N LEU A 57 26.75 -1.99 11.49
CA LEU A 57 26.30 -1.64 10.14
C LEU A 57 27.35 -0.76 9.43
N PRO A 58 27.30 -0.69 8.08
CA PRO A 58 28.20 0.17 7.31
C PRO A 58 28.16 1.62 7.78
N GLY A 59 29.31 2.32 7.70
CA GLY A 59 29.43 3.71 8.16
C GLY A 59 29.73 3.85 9.66
N GLY A 60 30.08 2.75 10.35
CA GLY A 60 30.41 2.78 11.78
C GLY A 60 29.18 2.84 12.71
N ILE A 61 27.98 2.60 12.16
CA ILE A 61 26.73 2.58 12.89
C ILE A 61 26.68 1.34 13.78
N VAL A 62 26.31 1.53 15.04
CA VAL A 62 26.14 0.45 16.01
C VAL A 62 24.73 0.53 16.58
N VAL A 63 23.94 -0.53 16.39
CA VAL A 63 22.61 -0.64 17.01
C VAL A 63 22.73 -1.61 18.18
N PRO A 64 22.54 -1.18 19.44
CA PRO A 64 22.68 -2.05 20.59
C PRO A 64 21.44 -2.94 20.79
N ASN A 65 21.60 -4.00 21.59
CA ASN A 65 20.51 -4.85 22.09
C ASN A 65 19.61 -5.46 20.98
N VAL A 66 20.19 -5.84 19.85
CA VAL A 66 19.46 -6.47 18.75
C VAL A 66 19.26 -7.96 19.01
N PRO A 67 18.02 -8.48 18.97
CA PRO A 67 17.75 -9.92 19.12
C PRO A 67 18.50 -10.77 18.10
N TYR A 68 18.93 -11.98 18.50
CA TYR A 68 19.77 -12.81 17.63
C TYR A 68 19.13 -13.18 16.29
N CYS A 69 17.82 -13.37 16.27
CA CYS A 69 17.04 -13.71 15.08
C CYS A 69 16.98 -12.57 14.06
N ILE A 70 17.34 -11.33 14.41
CA ILE A 70 17.45 -10.24 13.46
C ILE A 70 18.88 -10.22 12.92
N LYS A 71 19.01 -10.42 11.62
CA LYS A 71 20.29 -10.47 10.90
C LYS A 71 20.44 -9.23 10.02
N SER A 72 21.69 -8.88 9.75
CA SER A 72 22.04 -7.91 8.72
C SER A 72 22.95 -8.56 7.69
N ASP A 73 22.73 -8.26 6.43
CA ASP A 73 23.64 -8.57 5.35
C ASP A 73 24.17 -7.26 4.73
N LYS A 74 25.23 -7.40 3.94
CA LYS A 74 25.83 -6.29 3.22
C LYS A 74 24.89 -5.85 2.11
N GLY A 75 24.89 -4.56 1.85
CA GLY A 75 24.18 -3.99 0.74
C GLY A 75 24.81 -4.34 -0.62
N GLU A 76 24.03 -4.10 -1.66
CA GLU A 76 24.41 -4.27 -3.05
C GLU A 76 23.96 -3.06 -3.86
N ARG A 77 24.66 -2.81 -4.98
CA ARG A 77 24.22 -1.85 -6.00
C ARG A 77 23.79 -2.62 -7.23
N THR A 78 22.54 -2.45 -7.62
CA THR A 78 21.94 -3.15 -8.76
C THR A 78 21.20 -2.17 -9.66
N ARG A 79 21.22 -2.44 -10.96
CA ARG A 79 20.34 -1.78 -11.93
C ARG A 79 19.36 -2.82 -12.42
N PHE A 80 18.07 -2.54 -12.26
CA PHE A 80 17.01 -3.42 -12.73
C PHE A 80 16.18 -2.70 -13.79
N ARG A 81 15.93 -3.41 -14.88
CA ARG A 81 15.04 -2.99 -15.94
C ARG A 81 14.00 -4.07 -16.14
N SER A 82 12.73 -3.68 -16.15
CA SER A 82 11.64 -4.60 -16.46
C SER A 82 11.45 -4.72 -17.97
N ASP A 83 10.74 -5.78 -18.37
CA ASP A 83 10.05 -5.81 -19.66
C ASP A 83 8.82 -4.89 -19.62
N VAL A 84 8.19 -4.73 -20.79
CA VAL A 84 6.89 -4.07 -20.92
C VAL A 84 5.80 -5.08 -20.53
N LEU A 85 5.19 -4.88 -19.37
CA LEU A 85 4.23 -5.82 -18.78
C LEU A 85 2.83 -5.21 -18.74
N SER A 86 1.81 -6.06 -18.71
CA SER A 86 0.44 -5.64 -18.37
C SER A 86 0.35 -5.16 -16.91
N PHE A 87 -0.72 -4.42 -16.59
CA PHE A 87 -1.00 -3.98 -15.21
C PHE A 87 -0.92 -5.14 -14.20
N THR A 88 -1.58 -6.26 -14.51
CA THR A 88 -1.65 -7.44 -13.63
C THR A 88 -0.28 -8.09 -13.42
N GLN A 89 0.50 -8.27 -14.49
CA GLN A 89 1.84 -8.86 -14.42
C GLN A 89 2.80 -7.96 -13.62
N MET A 90 2.75 -6.65 -13.82
CA MET A 90 3.58 -5.71 -13.07
C MET A 90 3.19 -5.66 -11.59
N SER A 91 1.89 -5.66 -11.29
CA SER A 91 1.37 -5.75 -9.92
C SER A 91 1.86 -7.02 -9.21
N GLU A 92 1.78 -8.16 -9.87
CA GLU A 92 2.27 -9.44 -9.34
C GLU A 92 3.79 -9.42 -9.11
N LYS A 93 4.57 -8.85 -10.05
CA LYS A 93 6.02 -8.66 -9.88
C LYS A 93 6.33 -7.82 -8.64
N PHE A 94 5.64 -6.69 -8.46
CA PHE A 94 5.81 -5.83 -7.29
C PHE A 94 5.46 -6.54 -5.98
N ASN A 95 4.43 -7.38 -5.97
CA ASN A 95 4.08 -8.16 -4.78
C ASN A 95 5.11 -9.24 -4.46
N GLN A 96 5.61 -9.95 -5.49
CA GLN A 96 6.68 -10.95 -5.33
C GLN A 96 7.94 -10.33 -4.76
N ASP A 97 8.30 -9.13 -5.24
CA ASP A 97 9.39 -8.36 -4.67
C ASP A 97 9.14 -8.17 -3.16
N LEU A 98 7.95 -7.78 -2.73
CA LEU A 98 7.60 -7.63 -1.30
C LEU A 98 7.43 -8.95 -0.51
N SER A 99 7.78 -10.11 -1.08
CA SER A 99 7.54 -11.46 -0.53
C SER A 99 6.06 -11.81 -0.32
N ILE A 100 5.18 -11.24 -1.14
CA ILE A 100 3.73 -11.45 -1.10
C ILE A 100 3.28 -12.14 -2.39
N SER A 101 2.30 -13.04 -2.27
CA SER A 101 1.69 -13.70 -3.41
C SER A 101 0.43 -12.98 -3.89
N GLY A 102 0.10 -13.18 -5.17
CA GLY A 102 -1.15 -12.68 -5.75
C GLY A 102 -0.99 -11.39 -6.56
N LYS A 103 -2.12 -10.95 -7.12
CA LYS A 103 -2.18 -9.98 -8.22
C LYS A 103 -2.80 -8.64 -7.85
N ILE A 104 -3.34 -8.53 -6.64
CA ILE A 104 -3.94 -7.29 -6.14
C ILE A 104 -2.81 -6.29 -5.89
N PRO A 105 -2.83 -5.09 -6.50
CA PRO A 105 -1.72 -4.15 -6.39
C PRO A 105 -1.52 -3.68 -4.95
N SER A 106 -0.27 -3.60 -4.51
CA SER A 106 0.08 -2.98 -3.22
C SER A 106 0.00 -1.45 -3.29
N GLY A 107 -0.01 -0.79 -2.13
CA GLY A 107 0.16 0.65 -2.02
C GLY A 107 1.47 1.14 -2.62
N HIS A 108 2.53 0.33 -2.49
CA HIS A 108 3.81 0.61 -3.12
C HIS A 108 3.70 0.71 -4.65
N PHE A 109 3.07 -0.27 -5.29
CA PHE A 109 2.81 -0.26 -6.72
C PHE A 109 2.00 0.97 -7.14
N ASN A 110 0.93 1.28 -6.40
CA ASN A 110 0.10 2.45 -6.69
C ASN A 110 0.91 3.74 -6.69
N ILE A 111 1.80 3.92 -5.72
CA ILE A 111 2.62 5.13 -5.61
C ILE A 111 3.69 5.20 -6.69
N MET A 112 4.35 4.08 -7.03
CA MET A 112 5.37 4.04 -8.08
C MET A 112 4.81 4.40 -9.47
N PHE A 113 3.57 4.02 -9.77
CA PHE A 113 2.91 4.31 -11.05
C PHE A 113 1.85 5.43 -10.96
N ASN A 114 1.83 6.19 -9.85
CA ASN A 114 0.92 7.31 -9.61
C ASN A 114 -0.57 6.96 -9.87
N TYR A 115 -1.01 5.81 -9.35
CA TYR A 115 -2.41 5.43 -9.28
C TYR A 115 -3.06 5.98 -8.00
N LYS A 116 -4.31 6.41 -8.14
CA LYS A 116 -5.10 7.01 -7.06
C LYS A 116 -6.53 6.47 -6.98
N GLY A 117 -6.97 5.70 -7.99
CA GLY A 117 -8.32 5.20 -8.11
C GLY A 117 -8.48 3.81 -7.53
N CYS A 118 -9.64 3.20 -7.79
CA CYS A 118 -9.81 1.77 -7.61
C CYS A 118 -9.01 1.03 -8.67
N TRP A 119 -8.37 -0.07 -8.27
CA TRP A 119 -7.41 -0.74 -9.14
C TRP A 119 -8.04 -1.34 -10.39
N GLN A 120 -9.33 -1.69 -10.36
CA GLN A 120 -10.04 -2.22 -11.53
C GLN A 120 -10.14 -1.16 -12.65
N SER A 121 -10.48 0.07 -12.29
CA SER A 121 -10.53 1.18 -13.25
C SER A 121 -9.13 1.57 -13.72
N ASP A 122 -8.16 1.61 -12.80
CA ASP A 122 -6.75 1.88 -13.13
C ASP A 122 -6.18 0.82 -14.09
N ALA A 123 -6.52 -0.45 -13.89
CA ALA A 123 -6.15 -1.53 -14.81
C ALA A 123 -6.81 -1.37 -16.19
N ALA A 124 -8.09 -1.01 -16.24
CA ALA A 124 -8.84 -0.87 -17.50
C ALA A 124 -8.28 0.25 -18.41
N VAL A 125 -7.74 1.32 -17.82
CA VAL A 125 -7.15 2.45 -18.58
C VAL A 125 -5.67 2.26 -18.91
N THR A 126 -5.02 1.22 -18.39
CA THR A 126 -3.58 0.98 -18.53
C THR A 126 -3.31 -0.09 -19.56
N LYS A 127 -2.61 0.26 -20.64
CA LYS A 127 -2.14 -0.69 -21.66
C LYS A 127 -0.97 -1.51 -21.16
N SER A 128 0.08 -0.81 -20.72
CA SER A 128 1.33 -1.43 -20.33
C SER A 128 2.12 -0.55 -19.35
N LEU A 129 3.01 -1.21 -18.61
CA LEU A 129 3.86 -0.63 -17.59
C LEU A 129 5.29 -1.14 -17.77
N ALA A 130 6.27 -0.28 -17.53
CA ALA A 130 7.70 -0.65 -17.51
C ALA A 130 8.47 0.25 -16.55
N PHE A 131 9.65 -0.20 -16.09
CA PHE A 131 10.55 0.63 -15.31
C PHE A 131 12.03 0.28 -15.51
N ASP A 132 12.90 1.26 -15.30
CA ASP A 132 14.36 1.11 -15.24
C ASP A 132 14.86 1.95 -14.06
N GLY A 133 15.60 1.32 -13.15
CA GLY A 133 16.04 1.96 -11.93
C GLY A 133 17.36 1.46 -11.40
N CYS A 134 18.06 2.36 -10.70
CA CYS A 134 19.24 2.03 -9.91
C CYS A 134 18.85 1.93 -8.44
N PHE A 135 19.24 0.83 -7.81
CA PHE A 135 18.96 0.49 -6.42
C PHE A 135 20.30 0.33 -5.69
N ILE A 136 20.51 1.15 -4.67
CA ILE A 136 21.70 1.15 -3.83
C ILE A 136 21.23 0.74 -2.45
N THR A 137 21.39 -0.53 -2.12
CA THR A 137 21.21 -1.01 -0.75
C THR A 137 22.53 -0.78 -0.02
N LEU A 138 22.51 -0.12 1.13
CA LEU A 138 23.68 -0.01 2.02
C LEU A 138 23.77 -1.24 2.92
N TYR A 139 22.64 -1.65 3.48
CA TYR A 139 22.47 -2.84 4.29
C TYR A 139 21.00 -3.26 4.27
N ASN A 140 20.75 -4.54 4.53
CA ASN A 140 19.43 -5.08 4.82
C ASN A 140 19.38 -5.52 6.29
N ILE A 141 18.18 -5.48 6.85
CA ILE A 141 17.88 -6.04 8.16
C ILE A 141 16.71 -6.99 7.96
N GLU A 142 16.90 -8.24 8.29
CA GLU A 142 15.93 -9.30 8.02
C GLU A 142 15.79 -10.20 9.24
N LEU A 143 14.56 -10.63 9.50
CA LEU A 143 14.27 -11.68 10.45
C LEU A 143 14.70 -13.01 9.83
N GLU A 144 15.48 -13.78 10.58
CA GLU A 144 15.82 -15.15 10.22
C GLU A 144 14.54 -15.95 9.98
N LYS A 145 14.50 -16.70 8.88
CA LYS A 145 13.34 -17.50 8.46
C LYS A 145 13.16 -18.71 9.40
N SER A 146 12.70 -18.45 10.62
CA SER A 146 12.28 -19.41 11.62
C SER A 146 10.75 -19.38 11.77
N HIS A 147 10.18 -20.25 12.62
CA HIS A 147 8.76 -20.26 12.93
C HIS A 147 8.32 -18.94 13.60
N ILE A 148 7.90 -17.96 12.79
CA ILE A 148 7.36 -16.69 13.27
C ILE A 148 6.03 -16.99 13.98
N THR A 149 5.90 -16.54 15.22
CA THR A 149 4.70 -16.74 16.03
C THR A 149 4.18 -15.39 16.49
N LEU A 150 2.89 -15.12 16.28
CA LEU A 150 2.24 -13.93 16.80
C LEU A 150 2.17 -13.99 18.34
N SER A 151 2.32 -12.86 19.01
CA SER A 151 2.15 -12.76 20.47
C SER A 151 0.71 -13.09 20.89
N ASP A 152 0.56 -13.65 22.08
CA ASP A 152 -0.73 -14.15 22.55
C ASP A 152 -1.74 -13.03 22.83
N ASP A 153 -1.27 -11.86 23.28
CA ASP A 153 -2.09 -10.66 23.47
C ASP A 153 -2.81 -10.27 22.16
N ILE A 154 -2.09 -10.33 21.04
CA ILE A 154 -2.66 -9.98 19.73
C ILE A 154 -3.62 -11.06 19.23
N LYS A 155 -3.33 -12.35 19.51
CA LYS A 155 -4.25 -13.45 19.20
C LYS A 155 -5.58 -13.31 19.94
N GLN A 156 -5.54 -12.84 21.19
CA GLN A 156 -6.74 -12.61 22.00
C GLN A 156 -7.60 -11.45 21.48
N GLU A 157 -7.00 -10.48 20.77
CA GLU A 157 -7.73 -9.37 20.15
C GLU A 157 -8.41 -9.75 18.82
N VAL A 158 -8.22 -10.97 18.31
CA VAL A 158 -8.89 -11.43 17.08
C VAL A 158 -10.39 -11.62 17.34
N PRO A 159 -11.28 -10.94 16.59
CA PRO A 159 -12.72 -11.09 16.79
C PRO A 159 -13.20 -12.52 16.53
N SER A 160 -14.00 -13.08 17.44
CA SER A 160 -14.51 -14.45 17.33
C SER A 160 -15.70 -14.60 16.37
N SER A 161 -16.30 -13.50 15.93
CA SER A 161 -17.45 -13.42 15.03
C SER A 161 -17.24 -12.31 13.98
N TRP A 162 -18.15 -12.21 13.00
CA TRP A 162 -18.18 -11.07 12.09
C TRP A 162 -18.72 -9.83 12.81
N ASP A 163 -17.84 -9.10 13.46
CA ASP A 163 -18.09 -7.77 14.02
C ASP A 163 -17.33 -6.73 13.17
N PRO A 164 -18.03 -5.98 12.30
CA PRO A 164 -17.41 -4.97 11.43
C PRO A 164 -16.52 -3.97 12.18
N SER A 165 -16.95 -3.50 13.35
CA SER A 165 -16.22 -2.49 14.12
C SER A 165 -14.93 -3.06 14.70
N ALA A 166 -15.01 -4.26 15.29
CA ALA A 166 -13.83 -4.91 15.86
C ALA A 166 -12.82 -5.33 14.78
N LEU A 167 -13.31 -5.80 13.63
CA LEU A 167 -12.48 -6.17 12.48
C LEU A 167 -11.76 -4.95 11.87
N ALA A 168 -12.49 -3.85 11.67
CA ALA A 168 -11.91 -2.60 11.18
C ALA A 168 -10.86 -2.05 12.16
N THR A 169 -11.18 -2.05 13.46
CA THR A 169 -10.25 -1.62 14.52
C THR A 169 -8.98 -2.47 14.53
N PHE A 170 -9.09 -3.79 14.36
CA PHE A 170 -7.92 -4.67 14.29
C PHE A 170 -7.01 -4.32 13.09
N ILE A 171 -7.60 -4.13 11.91
CA ILE A 171 -6.86 -3.77 10.68
C ILE A 171 -6.23 -2.38 10.82
N GLU A 172 -6.94 -1.42 11.41
CA GLU A 172 -6.42 -0.09 11.68
C GLU A 172 -5.26 -0.13 12.68
N LYS A 173 -5.38 -0.93 13.75
CA LYS A 173 -4.37 -1.01 14.83
C LYS A 173 -3.12 -1.77 14.41
N TYR A 174 -3.27 -2.94 13.80
CA TYR A 174 -2.16 -3.86 13.52
C TYR A 174 -1.79 -3.96 12.03
N GLY A 175 -2.62 -3.42 11.14
CA GLY A 175 -2.42 -3.56 9.71
C GLY A 175 -2.81 -4.95 9.21
N THR A 176 -2.35 -5.27 8.00
CA THR A 176 -2.68 -6.51 7.28
C THR A 176 -1.52 -7.50 7.23
N HIS A 177 -0.30 -6.99 7.38
CA HIS A 177 0.94 -7.76 7.24
C HIS A 177 1.91 -7.43 8.37
N ILE A 178 2.91 -8.28 8.56
CA ILE A 178 4.02 -8.08 9.49
C ILE A 178 5.29 -7.84 8.68
N VAL A 179 6.07 -6.84 9.06
CA VAL A 179 7.39 -6.54 8.49
C VAL A 179 8.36 -7.64 8.91
N VAL A 180 8.98 -8.33 7.97
CA VAL A 180 10.01 -9.36 8.27
C VAL A 180 11.38 -8.98 7.72
N GLY A 181 11.47 -7.93 6.90
CA GLY A 181 12.74 -7.42 6.42
C GLY A 181 12.63 -6.03 5.81
N VAL A 182 13.74 -5.31 5.83
CA VAL A 182 13.86 -3.96 5.28
C VAL A 182 15.22 -3.81 4.59
N LYS A 183 15.26 -3.10 3.46
CA LYS A 183 16.51 -2.68 2.81
C LYS A 183 16.64 -1.16 2.90
N ILE A 184 17.77 -0.70 3.43
CA ILE A 184 18.06 0.70 3.65
C ILE A 184 19.09 1.18 2.64
N GLY A 185 18.86 2.35 2.04
CA GLY A 185 19.78 2.98 1.10
C GLY A 185 19.08 4.02 0.23
N GLY A 186 19.29 3.94 -1.09
CA GLY A 186 18.69 4.87 -2.05
C GLY A 186 18.25 4.16 -3.34
N LYS A 187 17.16 4.63 -3.95
CA LYS A 187 16.73 4.21 -5.28
C LYS A 187 16.36 5.41 -6.14
N ASP A 188 16.66 5.30 -7.43
CA ASP A 188 16.31 6.27 -8.46
C ASP A 188 15.76 5.51 -9.66
N VAL A 189 14.46 5.65 -9.91
CA VAL A 189 13.70 4.78 -10.82
C VAL A 189 12.83 5.62 -11.73
N ILE A 190 12.87 5.32 -13.02
CA ILE A 190 11.94 5.86 -14.02
C ILE A 190 10.91 4.78 -14.33
N HIS A 191 9.64 5.10 -14.15
CA HIS A 191 8.52 4.25 -14.54
C HIS A 191 7.85 4.86 -15.76
N ILE A 192 7.42 4.01 -16.69
CA ILE A 192 6.55 4.39 -17.80
C ILE A 192 5.19 3.75 -17.57
N LYS A 193 4.16 4.57 -17.76
CA LYS A 193 2.76 4.17 -17.80
C LYS A 193 2.18 4.52 -19.17
N GLN A 194 1.78 3.50 -19.92
CA GLN A 194 1.13 3.64 -21.22
C GLN A 194 -0.39 3.44 -21.06
N LEU A 195 -1.17 4.38 -21.59
CA LEU A 195 -2.63 4.33 -21.54
C LEU A 195 -3.23 3.46 -22.65
N GLN A 196 -4.43 2.93 -22.41
CA GLN A 196 -5.10 1.94 -23.29
C GLN A 196 -5.29 2.41 -24.74
N HIS A 197 -5.49 3.71 -24.96
CA HIS A 197 -5.69 4.30 -26.28
C HIS A 197 -4.38 4.60 -27.03
N SER A 198 -3.22 4.31 -26.43
CA SER A 198 -1.92 4.52 -27.09
C SER A 198 -1.69 3.48 -28.18
N ASN A 199 -1.24 3.93 -29.35
CA ASN A 199 -0.87 3.08 -30.49
C ASN A 199 0.63 2.73 -30.52
N VAL A 200 1.39 3.14 -29.50
CA VAL A 200 2.83 2.87 -29.44
C VAL A 200 3.07 1.38 -29.13
N GLU A 201 3.98 0.78 -29.88
CA GLU A 201 4.34 -0.63 -29.74
C GLU A 201 5.26 -0.88 -28.52
N PRO A 202 5.23 -2.08 -27.91
CA PRO A 202 6.04 -2.37 -26.73
C PRO A 202 7.55 -2.14 -26.93
N THR A 203 8.07 -2.39 -28.14
CA THR A 203 9.48 -2.15 -28.47
C THR A 203 9.84 -0.67 -28.46
N GLU A 204 8.94 0.20 -28.91
CA GLU A 204 9.10 1.65 -28.86
C GLU A 204 9.05 2.17 -27.43
N VAL A 205 8.14 1.63 -26.60
CA VAL A 205 8.08 1.93 -25.15
C VAL A 205 9.40 1.54 -24.47
N GLN A 206 9.93 0.36 -24.76
CA GLN A 206 11.20 -0.10 -24.19
C GLN A 206 12.38 0.78 -24.62
N ASN A 207 12.41 1.20 -25.89
CA ASN A 207 13.41 2.12 -26.42
C ASN A 207 13.32 3.51 -25.78
N LEU A 208 12.10 4.00 -25.54
CA LEU A 208 11.84 5.26 -24.85
C LEU A 208 12.35 5.21 -23.41
N LEU A 209 12.01 4.14 -22.67
CA LEU A 209 12.50 3.90 -21.31
C LEU A 209 14.03 3.89 -21.27
N LYS A 210 14.66 3.16 -22.20
CA LYS A 210 16.12 3.09 -22.28
C LYS A 210 16.73 4.48 -22.52
N LYS A 211 16.20 5.27 -23.45
CA LYS A 211 16.69 6.63 -23.73
C LYS A 211 16.58 7.55 -22.50
N LEU A 212 15.47 7.47 -21.77
CA LEU A 212 15.26 8.25 -20.55
C LEU A 212 16.23 7.80 -19.44
N ALA A 213 16.40 6.50 -19.26
CA ALA A 213 17.29 5.93 -18.26
C ALA A 213 18.76 6.27 -18.57
N ASP A 214 19.19 6.12 -19.83
CA ASP A 214 20.56 6.45 -20.24
C ASP A 214 20.82 7.96 -20.05
N LYS A 215 19.86 8.84 -20.34
CA LYS A 215 19.98 10.28 -20.08
C LYS A 215 20.05 10.59 -18.58
N ARG A 216 19.26 9.91 -17.74
CA ARG A 216 19.17 10.17 -16.30
C ARG A 216 20.38 9.61 -15.53
N PHE A 217 20.84 8.42 -15.92
CA PHE A 217 21.90 7.68 -15.22
C PHE A 217 23.28 7.85 -15.87
N SER A 218 23.41 8.55 -17.00
CA SER A 218 24.71 8.90 -17.57
C SER A 218 25.50 9.78 -16.59
N GLU A 219 26.75 9.38 -16.33
CA GLU A 219 27.66 10.06 -15.42
C GLU A 219 28.28 11.33 -16.03
N ASP A 220 28.09 11.56 -17.33
CA ASP A 220 28.84 12.54 -18.14
C ASP A 220 28.09 13.83 -18.50
N LEU A 221 26.85 14.03 -18.05
CA LEU A 221 26.15 15.30 -18.32
C LEU A 221 26.35 16.33 -17.19
N PRO A 222 27.15 17.39 -17.40
CA PRO A 222 27.02 18.60 -16.59
C PRO A 222 25.66 19.25 -16.90
N ASN A 223 24.77 19.26 -15.90
CA ASN A 223 23.60 20.12 -15.77
C ASN A 223 22.72 20.35 -17.01
N CYS A 224 21.64 19.57 -17.13
CA CYS A 224 20.48 19.97 -17.96
C CYS A 224 19.34 20.62 -17.14
N SER A 225 19.65 21.17 -15.95
CA SER A 225 18.72 21.94 -15.10
C SER A 225 18.98 23.45 -15.11
N ALA A 226 19.84 23.94 -16.02
CA ALA A 226 20.22 25.35 -16.15
C ALA A 226 19.11 26.29 -16.70
N GLN A 227 17.83 25.94 -16.53
CA GLN A 227 16.71 26.84 -16.82
C GLN A 227 15.87 27.24 -15.61
N ARG A 228 16.23 26.84 -14.37
CA ARG A 228 15.45 27.20 -13.17
C ARG A 228 16.16 27.98 -12.07
N ALA A 229 17.42 28.39 -12.23
CA ALA A 229 18.10 29.17 -11.21
C ALA A 229 18.82 30.38 -11.81
N LYS A 230 18.10 31.50 -11.96
CA LYS A 230 18.71 32.82 -11.87
C LYS A 230 18.29 33.44 -10.54
N GLN A 231 19.30 33.87 -9.77
CA GLN A 231 19.25 34.71 -8.55
C GLN A 231 18.69 33.99 -7.30
N LYS A 232 19.25 34.11 -6.08
CA LYS A 232 20.30 34.97 -5.53
C LYS A 232 20.63 34.48 -4.10
N ASP A 233 21.87 34.69 -3.68
CA ASP A 233 22.40 34.89 -2.31
C ASP A 233 22.35 33.79 -1.23
N LYS A 234 23.51 33.73 -0.56
CA LYS A 234 23.94 32.87 0.54
C LYS A 234 23.15 33.14 1.82
N ASN A 235 22.01 32.47 2.01
CA ASN A 235 21.41 32.17 3.33
C ASN A 235 20.27 31.12 3.27
N GLN A 236 20.26 30.26 2.25
CA GLN A 236 19.12 29.42 1.87
C GLN A 236 19.29 27.91 2.18
N SER A 237 20.05 27.53 3.20
CA SER A 237 20.58 26.15 3.31
C SER A 237 19.66 25.11 3.97
N ASN A 238 18.65 25.49 4.78
CA ASN A 238 17.82 24.50 5.49
C ASN A 238 16.46 24.23 4.81
N TRP A 239 15.76 25.29 4.36
CA TRP A 239 14.45 25.13 3.70
C TRP A 239 14.54 24.42 2.35
N GLN A 240 15.58 24.70 1.57
CA GLN A 240 15.79 24.07 0.26
C GLN A 240 16.14 22.59 0.42
N PHE A 241 16.94 22.25 1.43
CA PHE A 241 17.25 20.87 1.81
C PHE A 241 16.00 20.10 2.27
N GLN A 242 15.18 20.72 3.15
CA GLN A 242 13.90 20.13 3.57
C GLN A 242 12.92 19.96 2.41
N ALA A 243 12.88 20.91 1.47
CA ALA A 243 12.06 20.81 0.26
C ALA A 243 12.53 19.69 -0.67
N SER A 244 13.84 19.51 -0.86
CA SER A 244 14.42 18.40 -1.65
C SER A 244 14.16 17.04 -1.03
N LEU A 245 14.24 16.91 0.30
CA LEU A 245 13.85 15.68 1.01
C LEU A 245 12.35 15.41 0.89
N ALA A 246 11.50 16.45 0.95
CA ALA A 246 10.06 16.32 0.75
C ALA A 246 9.69 15.93 -0.69
N GLN A 247 10.44 16.41 -1.68
CA GLN A 247 10.28 16.04 -3.10
C GLN A 247 10.57 14.56 -3.35
N SER A 248 11.48 13.93 -2.59
CA SER A 248 11.72 12.47 -2.65
C SER A 248 10.50 11.61 -2.24
N PHE A 249 9.43 12.22 -1.72
CA PHE A 249 8.19 11.52 -1.39
C PHE A 249 7.06 11.71 -2.40
N ARG A 250 7.23 12.53 -3.44
CA ARG A 250 6.22 12.77 -4.48
C ARG A 250 6.77 12.44 -5.87
N PRO A 251 6.21 11.45 -6.58
CA PRO A 251 6.63 11.14 -7.93
C PRO A 251 6.49 12.35 -8.86
N ALA A 252 7.52 12.65 -9.66
CA ALA A 252 7.42 13.65 -10.71
C ALA A 252 6.83 12.99 -11.97
N VAL A 253 5.69 13.50 -12.45
CA VAL A 253 4.99 12.96 -13.60
C VAL A 253 5.19 13.88 -14.80
N VAL A 254 5.68 13.32 -15.90
CA VAL A 254 5.97 14.06 -17.14
C VAL A 254 5.31 13.34 -18.31
N PRO A 255 4.36 13.97 -19.03
CA PRO A 255 3.84 13.42 -20.28
C PRO A 255 4.94 13.40 -21.34
N LEU A 256 5.14 12.26 -21.99
CA LEU A 256 6.19 12.06 -23.00
C LEU A 256 5.68 12.25 -24.43
N SER A 257 4.37 12.17 -24.63
CA SER A 257 3.73 12.28 -25.93
C SER A 257 2.80 13.50 -25.98
N LYS A 258 2.56 14.01 -27.20
CA LYS A 258 1.67 15.15 -27.43
C LYS A 258 0.22 14.86 -27.08
N ASN A 259 -0.17 13.58 -27.12
CA ASN A 259 -1.51 13.11 -26.79
C ASN A 259 -1.63 12.66 -25.33
N GLU A 260 -0.57 12.82 -24.52
CA GLU A 260 -0.50 12.39 -23.11
C GLU A 260 -0.81 10.91 -22.86
N ASP A 261 -0.70 10.07 -23.89
CA ASP A 261 -0.96 8.63 -23.86
C ASP A 261 0.19 7.82 -23.24
N ILE A 262 1.36 8.44 -23.04
CA ILE A 262 2.51 7.87 -22.33
C ILE A 262 3.02 8.85 -21.26
N LEU A 263 3.09 8.36 -20.03
CA LEU A 263 3.55 9.11 -18.87
C LEU A 263 4.87 8.54 -18.36
N SER A 264 5.86 9.41 -18.16
CA SER A 264 7.06 9.13 -17.37
C SER A 264 6.81 9.50 -15.91
N ILE A 265 7.21 8.65 -14.98
CA ILE A 265 7.05 8.85 -13.56
C ILE A 265 8.41 8.59 -12.89
N GLU A 266 9.01 9.66 -12.40
CA GLU A 266 10.34 9.61 -11.82
C GLU A 266 10.23 9.54 -10.29
N VAL A 267 10.79 8.49 -9.70
CA VAL A 267 10.75 8.24 -8.27
C VAL A 267 12.16 8.09 -7.74
N ARG A 268 12.53 9.00 -6.83
CA ARG A 268 13.78 8.97 -6.10
C ARG A 268 13.49 8.85 -4.60
N ARG A 269 14.16 7.94 -3.91
CA ARG A 269 13.99 7.72 -2.46
C ARG A 269 15.33 7.42 -1.81
N GLY A 270 15.56 8.00 -0.63
CA GLY A 270 16.88 7.96 0.02
C GLY A 270 17.87 8.86 -0.72
N GLY A 271 18.86 9.40 -0.02
CA GLY A 271 19.66 10.51 -0.49
C GLY A 271 18.87 11.83 -0.58
N VAL A 272 19.56 12.88 -1.00
CA VAL A 272 19.02 14.23 -1.16
C VAL A 272 18.89 14.52 -2.64
N ASP A 273 17.71 14.97 -3.07
CA ASP A 273 17.47 15.33 -4.45
C ASP A 273 18.06 16.71 -4.77
N LEU A 274 19.38 16.73 -5.06
CA LEU A 274 20.16 17.92 -5.41
C LEU A 274 20.33 18.12 -6.92
N GLY A 275 19.68 17.29 -7.75
CA GLY A 275 19.78 17.35 -9.21
C GLY A 275 20.35 16.06 -9.82
N SER A 276 21.63 16.07 -10.19
CA SER A 276 22.22 14.98 -11.00
C SER A 276 22.27 13.65 -10.25
N HIS A 277 22.23 12.54 -11.00
CA HIS A 277 22.32 11.20 -10.41
C HIS A 277 23.59 11.00 -9.59
N LYS A 278 24.73 11.55 -10.04
CA LYS A 278 26.01 11.46 -9.31
C LYS A 278 25.99 12.19 -7.96
N GLN A 279 25.42 13.39 -7.90
CA GLN A 279 25.27 14.14 -6.65
C GLN A 279 24.33 13.41 -5.68
N TRP A 280 23.24 12.86 -6.22
CA TRP A 280 22.33 12.03 -5.44
C TRP A 280 23.03 10.79 -4.86
N LEU A 281 23.79 10.04 -5.68
CA LEU A 281 24.54 8.86 -5.25
C LEU A 281 25.47 9.17 -4.06
N SER A 282 26.19 10.29 -4.09
CA SER A 282 27.09 10.67 -3.00
C SER A 282 26.37 11.01 -1.69
N SER A 283 25.08 11.36 -1.74
CA SER A 283 24.30 11.74 -0.55
C SER A 283 23.59 10.56 0.14
N ILE A 284 23.59 9.36 -0.46
CA ILE A 284 22.82 8.21 0.06
C ILE A 284 23.34 7.78 1.44
N SER A 285 24.66 7.79 1.65
CA SER A 285 25.27 7.42 2.93
C SER A 285 24.88 8.37 4.07
N ASP A 286 24.69 9.65 3.77
CA ASP A 286 24.36 10.69 4.76
C ASP A 286 22.84 10.79 5.02
N SER A 287 22.01 10.35 4.08
CA SER A 287 20.54 10.45 4.19
C SER A 287 19.84 9.20 3.63
N PRO A 288 20.15 8.00 4.14
CA PRO A 288 19.55 6.78 3.63
C PRO A 288 18.06 6.68 3.99
N ASN A 289 17.30 5.89 3.24
CA ASN A 289 15.90 5.64 3.52
C ASN A 289 15.51 4.20 3.14
N VAL A 290 14.34 3.75 3.57
CA VAL A 290 13.82 2.43 3.21
C VAL A 290 13.43 2.38 1.74
N ILE A 291 14.13 1.54 0.97
CA ILE A 291 13.88 1.39 -0.48
C ILE A 291 13.02 0.17 -0.79
N PHE A 292 12.96 -0.77 0.16
CA PHE A 292 12.24 -2.03 0.04
C PHE A 292 11.91 -2.59 1.43
N MET A 293 10.81 -3.35 1.52
CA MET A 293 10.40 -4.10 2.70
C MET A 293 9.88 -5.48 2.27
N SER A 294 10.01 -6.48 3.13
CA SER A 294 9.40 -7.80 2.96
C SER A 294 8.40 -8.09 4.07
N PHE A 295 7.35 -8.83 3.73
CA PHE A 295 6.19 -9.00 4.59
C PHE A 295 5.70 -10.44 4.69
N VAL A 296 4.97 -10.73 5.77
CA VAL A 296 4.18 -11.95 5.95
C VAL A 296 2.74 -11.55 6.32
N PRO A 297 1.68 -12.13 5.71
CA PRO A 297 0.31 -11.81 6.08
C PRO A 297 0.03 -12.13 7.55
N ILE A 298 -0.55 -11.20 8.31
CA ILE A 298 -0.81 -11.44 9.74
C ILE A 298 -1.74 -12.63 9.96
N THR A 299 -2.67 -12.84 9.02
CA THR A 299 -3.64 -13.93 9.00
C THR A 299 -2.99 -15.31 8.86
N SER A 300 -1.80 -15.40 8.25
CA SER A 300 -1.05 -16.66 8.14
C SER A 300 -0.48 -17.13 9.48
N LEU A 301 -0.38 -16.23 10.47
CA LEU A 301 0.13 -16.53 11.81
C LEU A 301 -0.97 -16.84 12.84
N LEU A 302 -2.24 -16.87 12.40
CA LEU A 302 -3.42 -17.08 13.25
C LEU A 302 -3.98 -18.50 13.17
N CYS A 303 -3.17 -19.47 12.76
CA CYS A 303 -3.59 -20.87 12.74
C CYS A 303 -4.00 -21.33 14.16
N GLY A 304 -5.19 -21.92 14.28
CA GLY A 304 -5.73 -22.37 15.56
C GLY A 304 -6.40 -21.28 16.42
N VAL A 305 -6.43 -20.02 15.97
CA VAL A 305 -7.13 -18.93 16.67
C VAL A 305 -8.60 -18.89 16.24
N GLN A 306 -9.51 -18.88 17.20
CA GLN A 306 -10.95 -18.77 16.92
C GLN A 306 -11.26 -17.44 16.20
N GLY A 307 -12.09 -17.49 15.17
CA GLY A 307 -12.49 -16.29 14.40
C GLY A 307 -11.47 -15.81 13.36
N CYS A 308 -10.33 -16.49 13.19
CA CYS A 308 -9.32 -16.13 12.19
C CYS A 308 -9.87 -16.10 10.75
N GLY A 309 -10.90 -16.88 10.45
CA GLY A 309 -11.60 -16.87 9.16
C GLY A 309 -12.31 -15.54 8.88
N PHE A 310 -12.94 -14.93 9.88
CA PHE A 310 -13.61 -13.63 9.73
C PHE A 310 -12.59 -12.53 9.46
N LEU A 311 -11.50 -12.50 10.24
CA LEU A 311 -10.41 -11.54 10.02
C LEU A 311 -9.75 -11.73 8.65
N SER A 312 -9.49 -12.98 8.25
CA SER A 312 -8.95 -13.27 6.92
C SER A 312 -9.86 -12.77 5.80
N HIS A 313 -11.17 -12.95 5.95
CA HIS A 313 -12.13 -12.45 4.97
C HIS A 313 -12.17 -10.91 4.94
N ALA A 314 -12.20 -10.25 6.09
CA ALA A 314 -12.18 -8.79 6.20
C ALA A 314 -10.90 -8.18 5.61
N VAL A 315 -9.72 -8.74 5.91
CA VAL A 315 -8.43 -8.32 5.34
C VAL A 315 -8.43 -8.46 3.83
N ASN A 316 -8.94 -9.58 3.29
CA ASN A 316 -9.02 -9.80 1.84
C ASN A 316 -9.93 -8.78 1.16
N LEU A 317 -11.08 -8.47 1.75
CA LEU A 317 -11.99 -7.44 1.25
C LEU A 317 -11.32 -6.05 1.30
N TYR A 318 -10.68 -5.73 2.42
CA TYR A 318 -9.95 -4.47 2.59
C TYR A 318 -8.84 -4.30 1.55
N LEU A 319 -7.98 -5.31 1.35
CA LEU A 319 -6.90 -5.24 0.36
C LEU A 319 -7.43 -5.17 -1.08
N ARG A 320 -8.56 -5.83 -1.36
CA ARG A 320 -9.17 -5.87 -2.70
C ARG A 320 -9.86 -4.56 -3.07
N TYR A 321 -10.58 -3.94 -2.14
CA TYR A 321 -11.40 -2.76 -2.44
C TYR A 321 -10.77 -1.45 -1.97
N LYS A 322 -9.88 -1.52 -0.97
CA LYS A 322 -9.15 -0.38 -0.38
C LYS A 322 -10.06 0.81 -0.04
N PRO A 323 -11.18 0.61 0.67
CA PRO A 323 -11.94 1.75 1.20
C PRO A 323 -11.03 2.60 2.10
N PRO A 324 -11.34 3.90 2.27
CA PRO A 324 -10.74 4.70 3.34
C PRO A 324 -10.82 3.96 4.68
N ILE A 325 -9.78 4.04 5.51
CA ILE A 325 -9.74 3.27 6.76
C ILE A 325 -10.85 3.69 7.72
N GLU A 326 -11.25 4.97 7.64
CA GLU A 326 -12.33 5.58 8.42
C GLU A 326 -13.71 5.03 8.04
N GLU A 327 -13.87 4.49 6.83
CA GLU A 327 -15.12 3.93 6.31
C GLU A 327 -15.12 2.39 6.30
N LEU A 328 -14.07 1.77 6.83
CA LEU A 328 -13.92 0.31 6.78
C LEU A 328 -15.01 -0.40 7.59
N THR A 329 -15.44 0.19 8.71
CA THR A 329 -16.51 -0.38 9.55
C THR A 329 -17.81 -0.48 8.76
N GLU A 330 -18.26 0.62 8.17
CA GLU A 330 -19.47 0.69 7.34
C GLU A 330 -19.33 -0.23 6.13
N PHE A 331 -18.17 -0.20 5.47
CA PHE A 331 -17.91 -1.07 4.33
C PHE A 331 -18.09 -2.55 4.68
N LEU A 332 -17.57 -3.01 5.82
CA LEU A 332 -17.68 -4.39 6.31
C LEU A 332 -19.11 -4.74 6.78
N GLU A 333 -19.87 -3.77 7.28
CA GLU A 333 -21.26 -3.95 7.71
C GLU A 333 -22.16 -4.44 6.57
N PHE A 334 -21.92 -3.97 5.35
CA PHE A 334 -22.71 -4.30 4.16
C PHE A 334 -22.19 -5.51 3.37
N GLN A 335 -21.17 -6.24 3.84
CA GLN A 335 -20.62 -7.41 3.13
C GLN A 335 -21.40 -8.69 3.38
N LEU A 336 -22.15 -8.77 4.49
CA LEU A 336 -23.01 -9.92 4.76
C LEU A 336 -24.41 -9.69 4.21
N PRO A 337 -25.03 -10.70 3.57
CA PRO A 337 -26.44 -10.64 3.20
C PRO A 337 -27.29 -10.36 4.45
N ARG A 338 -27.92 -9.18 4.51
CA ARG A 338 -28.92 -8.90 5.54
C ARG A 338 -30.25 -9.49 5.10
N GLN A 339 -30.91 -10.24 5.96
CA GLN A 339 -32.31 -10.57 5.74
C GLN A 339 -33.14 -9.30 5.98
N TRP A 340 -33.55 -8.61 4.91
CA TRP A 340 -34.34 -7.38 4.98
C TRP A 340 -35.84 -7.63 5.25
N ALA A 341 -36.24 -8.90 5.28
CA ALA A 341 -37.56 -9.36 5.67
C ALA A 341 -37.42 -10.69 6.41
N PRO A 342 -38.33 -11.01 7.35
CA PRO A 342 -38.37 -12.32 7.98
C PRO A 342 -38.36 -13.43 6.92
N ALA A 343 -37.59 -14.49 7.15
CA ALA A 343 -37.66 -15.65 6.26
C ALA A 343 -39.10 -16.19 6.29
N TYR A 344 -39.64 -16.56 5.13
CA TYR A 344 -40.95 -17.21 5.01
C TYR A 344 -40.91 -18.53 5.80
N GLY A 345 -41.29 -18.49 7.08
CA GLY A 345 -41.14 -19.59 8.04
C GLY A 345 -41.02 -19.15 9.51
N ASP A 346 -40.58 -17.92 9.78
CA ASP A 346 -40.43 -17.38 11.16
C ASP A 346 -41.72 -16.79 11.74
N LEU A 347 -42.77 -16.71 10.92
CA LEU A 347 -44.11 -16.38 11.41
C LEU A 347 -44.71 -17.66 12.00
N PRO A 348 -45.14 -17.69 13.27
CA PRO A 348 -45.90 -18.81 13.77
C PRO A 348 -47.10 -19.00 12.84
N LEU A 349 -47.24 -20.19 12.26
CA LEU A 349 -48.39 -20.61 11.45
C LEU A 349 -49.66 -20.72 12.33
N GLY A 350 -49.94 -19.69 13.11
CA GLY A 350 -51.21 -19.49 13.79
C GLY A 350 -52.12 -18.69 12.88
N LEU A 351 -53.29 -19.24 12.58
CA LEU A 351 -54.42 -18.52 12.00
C LEU A 351 -54.78 -17.31 12.90
N ARG A 352 -54.13 -16.16 12.73
CA ARG A 352 -54.67 -14.89 13.23
C ARG A 352 -55.77 -14.47 12.26
N ARG A 353 -57.01 -14.71 12.67
CA ARG A 353 -58.23 -14.19 12.04
C ARG A 353 -58.00 -12.75 11.57
N LYS A 354 -58.21 -12.51 10.28
CA LYS A 354 -58.34 -11.17 9.70
C LYS A 354 -59.28 -10.33 10.57
N LYS A 355 -58.78 -9.19 11.04
CA LYS A 355 -59.60 -7.98 11.10
C LYS A 355 -59.01 -7.05 10.04
N ASP A 356 -59.78 -6.85 8.98
CA ASP A 356 -59.45 -5.94 7.91
C ASP A 356 -59.17 -4.53 8.46
N ALA A 357 -58.00 -4.01 8.18
CA ALA A 357 -57.70 -2.59 8.28
C ALA A 357 -56.73 -2.22 7.16
N SER A 358 -57.23 -1.44 6.21
CA SER A 358 -56.51 -0.89 5.07
C SER A 358 -55.22 -0.16 5.51
N PRO A 359 -54.10 -0.24 4.77
CA PRO A 359 -52.89 0.48 5.12
C PRO A 359 -53.06 1.95 4.73
N SER A 360 -53.49 2.77 5.68
CA SER A 360 -53.34 4.22 5.58
C SER A 360 -52.21 4.64 6.50
N LEU A 361 -51.20 5.33 5.95
CA LEU A 361 -50.10 5.89 6.73
C LEU A 361 -50.45 7.36 7.07
N PRO A 362 -50.50 7.74 8.35
CA PRO A 362 -50.56 9.15 8.72
C PRO A 362 -49.16 9.77 8.54
N TYR A 363 -49.07 10.80 7.70
CA TYR A 363 -47.80 11.51 7.48
C TYR A 363 -47.44 12.48 8.62
N ALA A 364 -48.38 12.74 9.55
CA ALA A 364 -48.15 13.50 10.79
C ALA A 364 -49.23 13.15 11.84
N LEU A 365 -48.95 13.40 13.12
CA LEU A 365 -49.80 13.05 14.27
C LEU A 365 -51.27 13.55 14.15
N VAL A 366 -51.51 14.64 13.40
CA VAL A 366 -52.85 15.05 12.95
C VAL A 366 -52.74 15.61 11.52
N GLY A 367 -52.87 14.75 10.50
CA GLY A 367 -52.82 15.15 9.09
C GLY A 367 -53.55 14.17 8.16
N PRO A 368 -53.84 14.57 6.91
CA PRO A 368 -54.61 13.75 5.97
C PRO A 368 -53.90 12.42 5.65
N LYS A 369 -54.71 11.36 5.57
CA LYS A 369 -54.24 9.98 5.42
C LYS A 369 -53.94 9.67 3.95
N LEU A 370 -52.74 9.15 3.67
CA LEU A 370 -52.37 8.68 2.34
C LEU A 370 -52.85 7.23 2.17
N PHE A 371 -53.66 6.98 1.13
CA PHE A 371 -54.19 5.66 0.82
C PHE A 371 -53.37 5.04 -0.31
N VAL A 372 -52.74 3.90 -0.03
CA VAL A 372 -51.92 3.17 -1.01
C VAL A 372 -52.81 2.15 -1.72
N ASN A 373 -52.85 2.19 -3.05
CA ASN A 373 -53.57 1.20 -3.85
C ASN A 373 -52.77 -0.10 -3.90
N ILE A 374 -53.38 -1.20 -3.47
CA ILE A 374 -52.74 -2.51 -3.29
C ILE A 374 -53.02 -3.47 -4.46
N VAL A 375 -53.63 -2.99 -5.54
CA VAL A 375 -53.90 -3.81 -6.73
C VAL A 375 -52.57 -4.16 -7.41
N PRO A 376 -52.22 -5.46 -7.55
CA PRO A 376 -51.03 -5.88 -8.29
C PRO A 376 -51.19 -5.51 -9.76
N VAL A 377 -50.24 -4.77 -10.32
CA VAL A 377 -50.18 -4.55 -11.77
C VAL A 377 -49.64 -5.84 -12.40
N ILE A 378 -50.51 -6.60 -13.05
CA ILE A 378 -50.12 -7.76 -13.87
C ILE A 378 -49.59 -7.20 -15.20
N SER A 379 -48.27 -7.24 -15.38
CA SER A 379 -47.63 -7.02 -16.69
C SER A 379 -47.74 -8.32 -17.49
N SER A 380 -48.66 -8.36 -18.45
CA SER A 380 -48.84 -9.49 -19.36
C SER A 380 -48.63 -9.05 -20.80
N PHE A 381 -47.38 -8.95 -21.27
CA PHE A 381 -47.07 -8.98 -22.71
C PHE A 381 -45.67 -9.58 -22.95
N LEU A 382 -45.63 -10.89 -23.20
CA LEU A 382 -44.62 -11.51 -24.05
C LEU A 382 -45.33 -12.26 -25.18
N ASN A 383 -44.84 -12.00 -26.39
CA ASN A 383 -45.05 -12.59 -27.71
C ASN A 383 -46.03 -11.88 -28.66
N PRO A 384 -45.54 -11.65 -29.90
CA PRO A 384 -45.90 -12.59 -30.95
C PRO A 384 -44.68 -13.15 -31.70
N GLU A 385 -44.83 -14.39 -32.15
CA GLU A 385 -43.97 -15.07 -33.11
C GLU A 385 -44.35 -14.69 -34.56
N PHE A 386 -43.31 -14.60 -35.40
CA PHE A 386 -43.21 -14.78 -36.87
C PHE A 386 -44.24 -14.08 -37.82
N HIS A 387 -43.84 -12.97 -38.44
CA HIS A 387 -43.26 -12.93 -39.81
C HIS A 387 -42.73 -11.54 -40.17
#